data_AF-A0A9Q1M983-F1
#
_entry.id   AF-A0A9Q1M983-F1
#
_cell.length_a   1.000
_cell.length_b   1.000
_cell.length_c   1.000
_cell.angle_alpha   90.00
_cell.angle_beta   90.00
_cell.angle_gamma   90.00
#
_symmetry.space_group_name_H-M   'P 1'
#
loop_
_entity.id
_entity.type
_entity.pdbx_description
1 polymer ?
#
loop_
_entity_poly.entity_id
_entity_poly.type
_entity_poly.pdbx_seq_one_letter_code
_entity_poly.pdbx_strand_id
1 'polypeptide(L)'
;MEKDTSVADRLARMKVNYMKEGMRTSVEGILLVQEHNHPHILLLQIGNTFYKLPGGRLKPGENEIEGLKRKLCSKLAANSPGLQPNWQIGECVAIWWRPNFETIMYPYCPPHITKPKECKKLFVVHLSEREYFAVPKNLKLLAVPLFELYDNVQRYGPELLLAYRKRHGIALLRFICLLRLLYRAVLSGLPRIPPLESCATLPFHYTQHEIQVICIAPLKTFVLSSTGNFLET
;
A
#
# COMPACT_ATOMS: atom_id res chain seq x y z
N MET A 1 18.90 0.54 -5.83
CA MET A 1 19.68 -0.28 -4.88
C MET A 1 19.17 0.00 -3.47
N GLU A 2 18.85 -1.03 -2.67
CA GLU A 2 18.52 -0.80 -1.26
C GLU A 2 19.73 -0.24 -0.53
N LYS A 3 19.49 0.64 0.44
CA LYS A 3 20.57 1.40 1.10
C LYS A 3 21.33 0.57 2.16
N ASP A 4 20.88 -0.64 2.47
CA ASP A 4 21.51 -1.54 3.44
C ASP A 4 21.72 -2.92 2.82
N THR A 5 22.88 -3.52 3.08
CA THR A 5 23.26 -4.86 2.65
C THR A 5 22.69 -5.97 3.54
N SER A 6 22.37 -5.66 4.80
CA SER A 6 21.79 -6.61 5.75
C SER A 6 20.82 -5.94 6.75
N VAL A 7 20.06 -6.76 7.47
CA VAL A 7 19.20 -6.29 8.57
C VAL A 7 20.04 -5.69 9.71
N ALA A 8 21.22 -6.24 9.98
CA ALA A 8 22.13 -5.73 11.00
C ALA A 8 22.62 -4.32 10.67
N ASP A 9 23.03 -4.09 9.42
CA ASP A 9 23.47 -2.77 8.95
C ASP A 9 22.36 -1.72 9.06
N ARG A 10 21.13 -2.14 8.71
CA ARG A 10 19.94 -1.30 8.85
C ARG A 10 19.69 -0.86 10.29
N LEU A 11 19.82 -1.79 11.25
CA LEU A 11 19.61 -1.52 12.68
C LEU A 11 20.76 -0.68 13.26
N ALA A 12 22.01 -0.95 12.87
CA ALA A 12 23.17 -0.15 13.27
C ALA A 12 23.02 1.31 12.79
N ARG A 13 22.63 1.51 11.53
CA ARG A 13 22.35 2.83 10.99
C ARG A 13 21.15 3.50 11.67
N MET A 14 20.12 2.74 12.03
CA MET A 14 18.99 3.28 12.79
C MET A 14 19.47 3.80 14.14
N LYS A 15 20.33 3.08 14.85
CA LYS A 15 20.92 3.50 16.13
C LYS A 15 21.73 4.78 15.99
N VAL A 16 22.60 4.88 14.99
CA VAL A 16 23.40 6.09 14.72
C VAL A 16 22.52 7.30 14.44
N ASN A 17 21.50 7.15 13.57
CA ASN A 17 20.60 8.25 13.25
C ASN A 17 19.74 8.66 14.44
N TYR A 18 19.33 7.70 15.28
CA TYR A 18 18.53 7.99 16.46
C TYR A 18 19.29 8.86 17.46
N MET A 19 20.59 8.61 17.64
CA MET A 19 21.41 9.45 18.52
C MET A 19 21.60 10.88 18.01
N LYS A 20 21.47 11.11 16.69
CA LYS A 20 21.65 12.42 16.06
C LYS A 20 20.35 13.22 15.95
N GLU A 21 19.27 12.56 15.54
CA GLU A 21 18.02 13.21 15.12
C GLU A 21 16.81 12.79 15.99
N GLY A 22 16.98 11.81 16.88
CA GLY A 22 15.89 11.27 17.69
C GLY A 22 15.04 10.23 16.95
N MET A 23 13.75 10.16 17.31
CA MET A 23 12.83 9.16 16.77
C MET A 23 12.67 9.30 15.26
N ARG A 24 12.76 8.17 14.56
CA ARG A 24 12.47 8.10 13.13
C ARG A 24 10.96 8.20 12.89
N THR A 25 10.56 9.08 11.97
CA THR A 25 9.19 9.09 11.43
C THR A 25 9.18 8.50 10.02
N SER A 26 8.28 7.55 9.75
CA SER A 26 8.08 6.94 8.44
C SER A 26 6.60 7.04 8.04
N VAL A 27 6.35 7.21 6.74
CA VAL A 27 4.99 7.26 6.18
C VAL A 27 4.87 6.27 5.03
N GLU A 28 3.74 5.59 4.95
CA GLU A 28 3.41 4.61 3.90
C GLU A 28 2.01 4.89 3.34
N GLY A 29 1.84 4.72 2.03
CA GLY A 29 0.59 4.94 1.33
C GLY A 29 -0.09 3.62 0.96
N ILE A 30 -1.37 3.51 1.28
CA ILE A 30 -2.25 2.42 0.86
C ILE A 30 -2.99 2.88 -0.38
N LEU A 31 -2.61 2.32 -1.53
CA LEU A 31 -3.26 2.56 -2.81
C LEU A 31 -4.20 1.39 -3.07
N LEU A 32 -5.49 1.69 -3.18
CA LEU A 32 -6.54 0.70 -3.43
C LEU A 32 -6.93 0.71 -4.90
N VAL A 33 -7.03 -0.48 -5.47
CA VAL A 33 -7.57 -0.73 -6.81
C VAL A 33 -8.58 -1.87 -6.73
N GLN A 34 -9.30 -2.09 -7.80
CA GLN A 34 -10.30 -3.15 -7.91
C GLN A 34 -10.04 -3.95 -9.17
N GLU A 35 -10.29 -5.24 -9.09
CA GLU A 35 -10.28 -6.17 -10.20
C GLU A 35 -11.36 -7.22 -9.92
N HIS A 36 -12.22 -7.54 -10.89
CA HIS A 36 -13.36 -8.46 -10.74
C HIS A 36 -14.25 -8.19 -9.50
N ASN A 37 -14.50 -6.93 -9.14
CA ASN A 37 -15.25 -6.53 -7.94
C ASN A 37 -14.63 -6.94 -6.60
N HIS A 38 -13.33 -7.25 -6.61
CA HIS A 38 -12.53 -7.48 -5.43
C HIS A 38 -11.53 -6.34 -5.20
N PRO A 39 -11.45 -5.80 -3.99
CA PRO A 39 -10.45 -4.80 -3.64
C PRO A 39 -9.05 -5.43 -3.57
N HIS A 40 -8.08 -4.70 -4.09
CA HIS A 40 -6.66 -5.04 -4.09
C HIS A 40 -5.85 -3.87 -3.54
N ILE A 41 -4.73 -4.16 -2.87
CA ILE A 41 -3.76 -3.16 -2.44
C ILE A 41 -2.54 -3.26 -3.34
N LEU A 42 -2.06 -2.11 -3.82
CA LEU A 42 -0.81 -2.05 -4.57
C LEU A 42 0.39 -2.18 -3.63
N LEU A 43 1.20 -3.21 -3.82
CA LEU A 43 2.43 -3.47 -3.08
C LEU A 43 3.65 -3.45 -4.00
N LEU A 44 4.76 -2.93 -3.49
CA LEU A 44 6.06 -3.03 -4.14
C LEU A 44 6.75 -4.32 -3.67
N GLN A 45 7.02 -5.21 -4.62
CA GLN A 45 7.81 -6.42 -4.40
C GLN A 45 9.29 -6.14 -4.68
N ILE A 46 10.16 -6.62 -3.79
CA ILE A 46 11.62 -6.55 -3.90
C ILE A 46 12.15 -7.98 -3.93
N GLY A 47 12.86 -8.34 -5.00
CA GLY A 47 13.16 -9.74 -5.24
C GLY A 47 11.87 -10.56 -5.32
N ASN A 48 11.82 -11.72 -4.68
CA ASN A 48 10.66 -12.61 -4.73
C ASN A 48 9.87 -12.69 -3.41
N THR A 49 10.47 -12.29 -2.29
CA THR A 49 9.96 -12.59 -0.95
C THR A 49 9.59 -11.36 -0.12
N PHE A 50 10.01 -10.15 -0.52
CA PHE A 50 9.76 -8.94 0.27
C PHE A 50 8.71 -8.06 -0.38
N TYR A 51 7.70 -7.69 0.40
CA TYR A 51 6.61 -6.81 -0.02
C TYR A 51 6.58 -5.59 0.89
N LYS A 52 6.36 -4.41 0.31
CA LYS A 52 6.24 -3.16 1.07
C LYS A 52 5.22 -2.21 0.45
N LEU A 53 4.60 -1.39 1.27
CA LEU A 53 3.87 -0.23 0.78
C LEU A 53 4.83 0.80 0.18
N PRO A 54 4.38 1.58 -0.82
CA PRO A 54 5.11 2.76 -1.26
C PRO A 54 5.12 3.80 -0.14
N GLY A 55 6.26 4.49 0.02
CA GLY A 55 6.51 5.35 1.18
C GLY A 55 7.96 5.34 1.64
N GLY A 56 8.23 5.87 2.83
CA GLY A 56 9.54 5.83 3.47
C GLY A 56 9.72 6.81 4.62
N ARG A 57 10.98 6.93 5.08
CA ARG A 57 11.39 7.84 6.16
C ARG A 57 11.26 9.31 5.79
N LEU A 58 10.70 10.11 6.68
CA LEU A 58 10.63 11.57 6.58
C LEU A 58 11.94 12.23 7.01
N LYS A 59 12.19 13.44 6.50
CA LYS A 59 13.24 14.33 7.02
C LYS A 59 12.78 14.91 8.37
N PRO A 60 13.71 15.32 9.25
CA PRO A 60 13.35 16.03 10.48
C PRO A 60 12.48 17.26 10.19
N GLY A 61 11.36 17.41 10.90
CA GLY A 61 10.42 18.52 10.74
C GLY A 61 9.56 18.50 9.45
N GLU A 62 9.71 17.48 8.60
CA GLU A 62 8.92 17.37 7.37
C GLU A 62 7.46 17.02 7.67
N ASN A 63 6.53 17.71 7.00
CA ASN A 63 5.11 17.40 7.09
C ASN A 63 4.83 16.00 6.53
N GLU A 64 3.96 15.25 7.20
CA GLU A 64 3.70 13.84 6.89
C GLU A 64 3.05 13.63 5.52
N ILE A 65 2.12 14.52 5.15
CA ILE A 65 1.39 14.49 3.89
C ILE A 65 2.32 14.83 2.73
N GLU A 66 3.01 15.97 2.81
CA GLU A 66 3.97 16.39 1.79
C GLU A 66 5.16 15.42 1.67
N GLY A 67 5.59 14.90 2.80
CA GLY A 67 6.61 13.86 2.88
C GLY A 67 6.17 12.58 2.18
N LEU A 68 4.92 12.14 2.35
CA LEU A 68 4.38 10.98 1.64
C LEU A 68 4.26 11.24 0.14
N LYS A 69 3.70 12.38 -0.29
CA LYS A 69 3.65 12.78 -1.71
C LYS A 69 5.03 12.70 -2.36
N ARG A 70 6.04 13.30 -1.74
CA ARG A 70 7.43 13.24 -2.21
C ARG A 70 7.96 11.80 -2.31
N LYS A 71 7.60 10.92 -1.37
CA LYS A 71 8.01 9.50 -1.40
C LYS A 71 7.29 8.70 -2.49
N LEU A 72 6.02 8.98 -2.73
CA LEU A 72 5.25 8.38 -3.82
C LEU A 72 5.81 8.83 -5.17
N CYS A 73 6.02 10.14 -5.37
CA CYS A 73 6.67 10.67 -6.57
C CYS A 73 8.01 9.99 -6.83
N SER A 74 8.87 9.91 -5.82
CA SER A 74 10.20 9.29 -5.96
C SER A 74 10.18 7.80 -6.30
N LYS A 75 9.08 7.08 -6.04
CA LYS A 75 9.01 5.62 -6.22
C LYS A 75 8.13 5.16 -7.37
N LEU A 76 7.12 5.95 -7.72
CA LEU A 76 6.05 5.57 -8.63
C LEU A 76 5.78 6.61 -9.71
N ALA A 77 6.24 7.85 -9.61
CA ALA A 77 6.00 8.83 -10.67
C ALA A 77 7.02 8.71 -11.80
N ALA A 78 6.56 8.94 -13.04
CA ALA A 78 7.44 9.07 -14.18
C ALA A 78 8.34 10.30 -14.05
N ASN A 79 9.48 10.34 -14.75
CA ASN A 79 10.33 11.53 -14.77
C ASN A 79 9.82 12.63 -15.71
N SER A 80 8.78 12.35 -16.51
CA SER A 80 8.17 13.31 -17.42
C SER A 80 7.18 14.21 -16.68
N PRO A 81 7.26 15.55 -16.83
CA PRO A 81 6.38 16.49 -16.12
C PRO A 81 4.88 16.27 -16.39
N GLY A 82 4.52 15.83 -17.60
CA GLY A 82 3.12 15.60 -18.00
C GLY A 82 2.49 14.30 -17.47
N LEU A 83 3.28 13.42 -16.83
CA LEU A 83 2.80 12.15 -16.27
C LEU A 83 3.03 12.08 -14.74
N GLN A 84 3.16 13.24 -14.09
CA GLN A 84 3.28 13.30 -12.63
C GLN A 84 1.90 13.10 -11.98
N PRO A 85 1.73 12.07 -11.14
CA PRO A 85 0.50 11.89 -10.38
C PRO A 85 0.26 13.05 -9.40
N ASN A 86 -0.97 13.54 -9.34
CA ASN A 86 -1.38 14.47 -8.29
C ASN A 86 -1.87 13.70 -7.06
N TRP A 87 -0.94 13.23 -6.24
CA TRP A 87 -1.24 12.40 -5.08
C TRP A 87 -2.17 13.08 -4.08
N GLN A 88 -3.39 12.55 -3.94
CA GLN A 88 -4.35 12.95 -2.93
C GLN A 88 -4.21 12.05 -1.69
N ILE A 89 -3.52 12.53 -0.68
CA ILE A 89 -3.35 11.79 0.59
C ILE A 89 -4.58 12.02 1.45
N GLY A 90 -5.27 10.92 1.78
CA GLY A 90 -6.43 10.90 2.65
C GLY A 90 -6.06 10.69 4.12
N GLU A 91 -6.93 9.98 4.84
CA GLU A 91 -6.83 9.79 6.28
C GLU A 91 -5.68 8.88 6.71
N CYS A 92 -5.13 9.15 7.90
CA CYS A 92 -4.25 8.23 8.60
C CYS A 92 -5.07 7.09 9.21
N VAL A 93 -4.82 5.86 8.76
CA VAL A 93 -5.63 4.69 9.15
C VAL A 93 -4.91 3.76 10.13
N ALA A 94 -3.59 3.84 10.25
CA ALA A 94 -2.83 3.07 11.22
C ALA A 94 -1.53 3.76 11.64
N ILE A 95 -1.15 3.55 12.89
CA ILE A 95 0.13 4.02 13.45
C ILE A 95 0.82 2.84 14.13
N TRP A 96 2.09 2.68 13.81
CA TRP A 96 2.95 1.59 14.24
C TRP A 96 4.17 2.14 14.98
N TRP A 97 4.46 1.55 16.13
CA TRP A 97 5.53 1.99 17.02
C TRP A 97 6.58 0.90 17.16
N ARG A 98 7.83 1.28 16.94
CA ARG A 98 9.00 0.44 17.21
C ARG A 98 9.64 0.89 18.53
N PRO A 99 9.55 0.09 19.61
CA PRO A 99 10.08 0.49 20.91
C PRO A 99 11.62 0.39 21.01
N ASN A 100 12.21 -0.61 20.34
CA ASN A 100 13.64 -0.97 20.44
C ASN A 100 14.32 -1.02 19.06
N PHE A 101 15.65 -1.17 19.02
CA PHE A 101 16.41 -1.34 17.77
C PHE A 101 16.32 -2.78 17.25
N GLU A 102 15.08 -3.25 17.08
CA GLU A 102 14.70 -4.58 16.61
C GLU A 102 13.69 -4.43 15.47
N THR A 103 13.26 -5.54 14.86
CA THR A 103 12.31 -5.53 13.73
C THR A 103 10.85 -5.49 14.15
N ILE A 104 10.52 -5.78 15.41
CA ILE A 104 9.13 -5.83 15.91
C ILE A 104 8.53 -4.42 16.02
N MET A 105 7.26 -4.30 15.60
CA MET A 105 6.44 -3.09 15.75
C MET A 105 5.10 -3.44 16.40
N TYR A 106 4.49 -2.46 17.08
CA TYR A 106 3.21 -2.58 17.77
C TYR A 106 2.23 -1.51 17.27
N PRO A 107 0.92 -1.80 17.20
CA PRO A 107 -0.11 -0.84 16.77
C PRO A 107 -0.47 0.20 17.84
N TYR A 108 0.36 0.31 18.89
CA TYR A 108 0.28 1.27 19.98
C TYR A 108 1.68 1.49 20.54
N CYS A 109 1.94 2.62 21.19
CA CYS A 109 3.18 2.78 21.94
C CYS A 109 3.08 1.95 23.24
N PRO A 110 3.95 0.94 23.47
CA PRO A 110 3.83 0.11 24.66
C PRO A 110 3.97 0.92 25.96
N PRO A 111 3.33 0.48 27.06
CA PRO A 111 3.49 1.12 28.37
C PRO A 111 4.96 1.23 28.77
N HIS A 112 5.30 2.31 29.48
CA HIS A 112 6.66 2.63 29.96
C HIS A 112 7.71 2.95 28.87
N ILE A 113 7.36 2.86 27.58
CA ILE A 113 8.22 3.31 26.49
C ILE A 113 8.04 4.82 26.28
N THR A 114 8.94 5.62 26.85
CA THR A 114 8.96 7.08 26.68
C THR A 114 9.74 7.54 25.45
N LYS A 115 10.63 6.68 24.93
CA LYS A 115 11.56 6.98 23.82
C LYS A 115 11.52 5.90 22.73
N PRO A 116 10.41 5.79 21.97
CA PRO A 116 10.32 4.87 20.83
C PRO A 116 11.35 5.23 19.74
N LYS A 117 11.75 4.23 18.95
CA LYS A 117 12.79 4.36 17.91
C LYS A 117 12.22 4.73 16.55
N GLU A 118 11.00 4.30 16.26
CA GLU A 118 10.30 4.64 15.02
C GLU A 118 8.78 4.77 15.27
N CYS A 119 8.19 5.79 14.67
CA CYS A 119 6.75 5.94 14.48
C CYS A 119 6.46 5.85 12.97
N LYS A 120 5.70 4.85 12.56
CA LYS A 120 5.32 4.62 11.16
C LYS A 120 3.82 4.86 11.02
N LYS A 121 3.42 5.75 10.11
CA LYS A 121 2.02 6.08 9.83
C LYS A 121 1.59 5.61 8.44
N LEU A 122 0.39 5.06 8.34
CA LEU A 122 -0.19 4.57 7.10
C LEU A 122 -1.36 5.46 6.71
N PHE A 123 -1.35 5.95 5.48
CA PHE A 123 -2.39 6.82 4.93
C PHE A 123 -3.08 6.15 3.75
N VAL A 124 -4.37 6.37 3.59
CA VAL A 124 -5.06 6.05 2.33
C VAL A 124 -4.63 7.06 1.28
N VAL A 125 -4.35 6.59 0.08
CA VAL A 125 -4.05 7.45 -1.08
C VAL A 125 -5.18 7.31 -2.07
N HIS A 126 -5.88 8.41 -2.34
CA HIS A 126 -6.92 8.46 -3.35
C HIS A 126 -6.27 8.54 -4.72
N LEU A 127 -6.56 7.54 -5.56
CA LEU A 127 -6.13 7.51 -6.94
C LEU A 127 -7.21 8.14 -7.83
N SER A 128 -6.75 8.83 -8.87
CA SER A 128 -7.60 9.24 -9.99
C SER A 128 -8.15 8.01 -10.71
N GLU A 129 -9.16 8.19 -11.56
CA GLU A 129 -9.70 7.09 -12.39
C GLU A 129 -8.60 6.39 -13.20
N ARG A 130 -7.63 7.18 -13.68
CA ARG A 130 -6.45 6.68 -14.40
C ARG A 130 -5.21 7.31 -13.80
N GLU A 131 -4.19 6.48 -13.57
CA GLU A 131 -2.93 6.90 -13.01
C GLU A 131 -1.77 6.19 -13.72
N TYR A 132 -0.67 6.90 -13.94
CA TYR A 132 0.53 6.33 -14.57
C TYR A 132 1.61 6.08 -13.52
N PHE A 133 2.01 4.81 -13.37
CA PHE A 133 3.09 4.42 -12.47
C PHE A 133 4.36 4.06 -13.23
N ALA A 134 5.47 4.74 -12.93
CA ALA A 134 6.80 4.37 -13.37
C ALA A 134 7.50 3.55 -12.26
N VAL A 135 7.51 2.23 -12.43
CA VAL A 135 8.09 1.31 -11.45
C VAL A 135 9.57 1.06 -11.79
N PRO A 136 10.50 1.23 -10.84
CA PRO A 136 11.92 0.92 -11.06
C PRO A 136 12.13 -0.55 -11.45
N LYS A 137 13.06 -0.83 -12.39
CA LYS A 137 13.32 -2.19 -12.91
C LYS A 137 13.64 -3.25 -11.84
N ASN A 138 14.15 -2.83 -10.68
CA ASN A 138 14.49 -3.72 -9.57
C ASN A 138 13.31 -3.99 -8.62
N LEU A 139 12.11 -3.50 -8.95
CA LEU A 139 10.88 -3.68 -8.20
C LEU A 139 9.77 -4.16 -9.13
N LYS A 140 8.79 -4.85 -8.56
CA LYS A 140 7.50 -5.11 -9.23
C LYS A 140 6.39 -4.44 -8.45
N LEU A 141 5.41 -3.89 -9.15
CA LEU A 141 4.18 -3.40 -8.55
C LEU A 141 3.11 -4.48 -8.73
N LEU A 142 2.53 -4.93 -7.63
CA LEU A 142 1.54 -6.01 -7.62
C LEU A 142 0.24 -5.50 -7.00
N ALA A 143 -0.89 -5.85 -7.63
CA ALA A 143 -2.19 -5.72 -7.01
C ALA A 143 -2.48 -7.00 -6.20
N VAL A 144 -2.48 -6.90 -4.87
CA VAL A 144 -2.69 -8.07 -3.99
C VAL A 144 -4.11 -8.01 -3.43
N PRO A 145 -4.95 -9.02 -3.65
CA PRO A 145 -6.31 -9.03 -3.15
C PRO A 145 -6.33 -9.10 -1.63
N LEU A 146 -7.32 -8.45 -1.00
CA LEU A 146 -7.39 -8.41 0.46
C LEU A 146 -7.50 -9.78 1.13
N PHE A 147 -8.11 -10.76 0.45
CA PHE A 147 -8.22 -12.11 0.98
C PHE A 147 -6.86 -12.84 1.03
N GLU A 148 -5.91 -12.53 0.14
CA GLU A 148 -4.56 -13.11 0.17
C GLU A 148 -3.72 -12.51 1.30
N LEU A 149 -3.98 -11.24 1.63
CA LEU A 149 -3.37 -10.61 2.79
C LEU A 149 -3.88 -11.23 4.09
N TYR A 150 -5.18 -11.57 4.15
CA TYR A 150 -5.82 -12.14 5.34
C TYR A 150 -5.12 -13.41 5.82
N ASP A 151 -4.72 -13.43 7.09
CA ASP A 151 -4.00 -14.52 7.77
C ASP A 151 -2.63 -14.92 7.19
N ASN A 152 -2.05 -14.11 6.29
CA ASN A 152 -0.76 -14.39 5.66
C ASN A 152 0.39 -13.49 6.20
N VAL A 153 0.50 -13.44 7.53
CA VAL A 153 1.53 -12.64 8.24
C VAL A 153 2.94 -13.03 7.81
N GLN A 154 3.17 -14.32 7.56
CA GLN A 154 4.50 -14.83 7.25
C GLN A 154 5.05 -14.24 5.95
N ARG A 155 4.17 -13.97 4.97
CA ARG A 155 4.55 -13.44 3.65
C ARG A 155 4.55 -11.91 3.60
N TYR A 156 3.52 -11.26 4.16
CA TYR A 156 3.32 -9.81 4.04
C TYR A 156 3.75 -9.02 5.29
N GLY A 157 4.07 -9.69 6.38
CA GLY A 157 4.43 -9.06 7.64
C GLY A 157 3.22 -8.56 8.44
N PRO A 158 3.41 -8.34 9.76
CA PRO A 158 2.34 -7.94 10.67
C PRO A 158 1.83 -6.52 10.40
N GLU A 159 2.67 -5.60 9.91
CA GLU A 159 2.29 -4.19 9.73
C GLU A 159 1.20 -4.01 8.67
N LEU A 160 1.26 -4.83 7.61
CA LEU A 160 0.25 -4.88 6.56
C LEU A 160 -1.04 -5.55 7.04
N LEU A 161 -0.94 -6.57 7.90
CA LEU A 161 -2.08 -7.39 8.29
C LEU A 161 -2.88 -6.84 9.49
N LEU A 162 -2.23 -6.24 10.48
CA LEU A 162 -2.92 -5.75 11.69
C LEU A 162 -3.71 -4.46 11.44
N ALA A 163 -3.55 -3.81 10.29
CA ALA A 163 -4.55 -2.87 9.77
C ALA A 163 -5.92 -3.56 9.54
N TYR A 164 -5.92 -4.85 9.21
CA TYR A 164 -7.12 -5.70 9.06
C TYR A 164 -7.49 -6.51 10.30
N ARG A 165 -6.55 -6.75 11.23
CA ARG A 165 -6.74 -7.66 12.38
C ARG A 165 -6.59 -6.94 13.72
N LYS A 166 -7.70 -6.51 14.34
CA LYS A 166 -7.94 -6.76 15.78
C LYS A 166 -9.42 -6.65 16.19
N ARG A 167 -10.02 -7.81 16.46
CA ARG A 167 -11.15 -8.00 17.38
C ARG A 167 -10.69 -7.55 18.77
N HIS A 168 -11.41 -6.57 19.34
CA HIS A 168 -11.38 -5.96 20.69
C HIS A 168 -11.14 -4.44 20.65
N GLY A 169 -12.25 -3.69 20.76
CA GLY A 169 -12.27 -2.31 21.26
C GLY A 169 -12.04 -1.19 20.23
N ILE A 170 -13.14 -0.74 19.61
CA ILE A 170 -13.42 0.64 19.15
C ILE A 170 -12.59 1.22 17.96
N ALA A 171 -11.31 0.90 17.78
CA ALA A 171 -10.51 1.46 16.68
C ALA A 171 -10.76 0.77 15.31
N LEU A 172 -11.21 -0.49 15.31
CA LEU A 172 -11.47 -1.28 14.10
C LEU A 172 -12.71 -0.81 13.32
N LEU A 173 -13.63 -0.09 13.97
CA LEU A 173 -14.86 0.32 13.31
C LEU A 173 -14.58 1.27 12.15
N ARG A 174 -13.52 2.08 12.18
CA ARG A 174 -13.24 3.03 11.10
C ARG A 174 -12.62 2.39 9.86
N PHE A 175 -11.63 1.50 9.96
CA PHE A 175 -11.03 0.90 8.76
C PHE A 175 -11.94 -0.15 8.11
N ILE A 176 -12.61 -1.00 8.90
CA ILE A 176 -13.61 -1.95 8.36
C ILE A 176 -14.88 -1.21 7.94
N CYS A 177 -15.32 -0.13 8.60
CA CYS A 177 -16.41 0.69 8.03
C CYS A 177 -15.95 1.45 6.79
N LEU A 178 -14.73 1.97 6.70
CA LEU A 178 -14.25 2.65 5.49
C LEU A 178 -14.17 1.66 4.34
N LEU A 179 -13.62 0.47 4.56
CA LEU A 179 -13.68 -0.61 3.57
C LEU A 179 -15.09 -1.11 3.29
N ARG A 180 -15.98 -1.22 4.28
CA ARG A 180 -17.39 -1.57 4.06
C ARG A 180 -18.17 -0.45 3.38
N LEU A 181 -17.82 0.82 3.57
CA LEU A 181 -18.43 1.99 2.92
C LEU A 181 -17.90 2.11 1.50
N LEU A 182 -16.60 1.90 1.27
CA LEU A 182 -16.01 1.75 -0.06
C LEU A 182 -16.61 0.53 -0.77
N TYR A 183 -16.73 -0.62 -0.09
CA TYR A 183 -17.35 -1.83 -0.64
C TYR A 183 -18.86 -1.68 -0.86
N ARG A 184 -19.59 -0.97 0.02
CA ARG A 184 -21.01 -0.62 -0.19
C ARG A 184 -21.19 0.40 -1.30
N ALA A 185 -20.29 1.38 -1.44
CA ALA A 185 -20.30 2.32 -2.56
C ALA A 185 -20.09 1.57 -3.89
N VAL A 186 -19.13 0.63 -3.92
CA VAL A 186 -18.90 -0.28 -5.06
C VAL A 186 -20.13 -1.15 -5.36
N LEU A 187 -20.76 -1.75 -4.35
CA LEU A 187 -21.96 -2.59 -4.53
C LEU A 187 -23.21 -1.77 -4.91
N SER A 188 -23.33 -0.53 -4.45
CA SER A 188 -24.48 0.34 -4.71
C SER A 188 -24.54 0.90 -6.14
N GLY A 189 -23.45 0.77 -6.90
CA GLY A 189 -23.38 1.12 -8.32
C GLY A 189 -23.66 -0.04 -9.28
N LEU A 190 -23.99 -1.24 -8.79
CA LEU A 190 -24.31 -2.40 -9.63
C LEU A 190 -25.79 -2.37 -10.07
N PRO A 191 -26.12 -2.60 -11.36
CA PRO A 191 -27.48 -3.02 -11.70
C PRO A 191 -27.77 -4.36 -11.02
N ARG A 192 -28.98 -4.51 -10.47
CA ARG A 192 -29.40 -5.76 -9.81
C ARG A 192 -29.31 -6.92 -10.79
N ILE A 193 -28.41 -7.87 -10.54
CA ILE A 193 -28.32 -9.11 -11.31
C ILE A 193 -29.43 -10.05 -10.79
N PRO A 194 -30.34 -10.56 -11.63
CA PRO A 194 -31.30 -11.58 -11.24
C PRO A 194 -30.57 -12.89 -10.90
N PRO A 195 -31.13 -13.75 -10.03
CA PRO A 195 -30.44 -14.97 -9.60
C PRO A 195 -30.30 -15.93 -10.79
N LEU A 196 -29.08 -16.44 -11.01
CA LEU A 196 -28.82 -17.50 -11.98
C LEU A 196 -28.24 -18.72 -11.26
N GLU A 197 -28.94 -19.82 -11.47
CA GLU A 197 -28.67 -21.16 -11.00
C GLU A 197 -27.38 -21.73 -11.59
N SER A 198 -26.82 -22.71 -10.88
CA SER A 198 -25.69 -23.61 -11.18
C SER A 198 -24.84 -23.42 -12.46
N CYS A 199 -23.51 -23.42 -12.33
CA CYS A 199 -22.68 -24.40 -13.05
C CYS A 199 -21.24 -24.47 -12.51
N ALA A 200 -20.57 -25.54 -12.89
CA ALA A 200 -19.46 -26.20 -12.23
C ALA A 200 -18.06 -25.61 -12.46
N THR A 201 -17.16 -26.09 -11.60
CA THR A 201 -15.68 -26.05 -11.62
C THR A 201 -15.02 -26.25 -12.98
N LEU A 202 -14.00 -25.44 -13.30
CA LEU A 202 -12.89 -25.79 -14.20
C LEU A 202 -11.56 -25.13 -13.75
N PRO A 203 -10.39 -25.72 -14.10
CA PRO A 203 -9.09 -25.42 -13.49
C PRO A 203 -8.33 -24.28 -14.20
N PHE A 204 -7.52 -23.52 -13.47
CA PHE A 204 -6.74 -22.40 -14.01
C PHE A 204 -5.27 -22.79 -14.23
N HIS A 205 -4.86 -22.82 -15.50
CA HIS A 205 -3.47 -22.75 -15.95
C HIS A 205 -2.98 -21.30 -15.92
N TYR A 206 -1.75 -21.10 -15.46
CA TYR A 206 -1.11 -19.80 -15.24
C TYR A 206 -0.32 -19.37 -16.49
N THR A 207 -0.69 -18.25 -17.13
CA THR A 207 0.13 -17.56 -18.13
C THR A 207 0.07 -16.04 -17.91
N GLN A 208 1.20 -15.39 -18.18
CA GLN A 208 1.55 -13.99 -17.92
C GLN A 208 0.43 -12.98 -18.21
N HIS A 209 -0.18 -12.33 -17.21
CA HIS A 209 -1.24 -11.34 -17.48
C HIS A 209 -1.06 -9.99 -16.78
N GLU A 210 -1.48 -9.00 -17.56
CA GLU A 210 -1.58 -7.56 -17.38
C GLU A 210 -2.36 -7.21 -16.10
N ILE A 211 -1.95 -6.15 -15.39
CA ILE A 211 -2.65 -5.70 -14.18
C ILE A 211 -3.72 -4.68 -14.59
N GLN A 212 -4.98 -5.09 -14.50
CA GLN A 212 -6.16 -4.26 -14.72
C GLN A 212 -6.40 -3.39 -13.47
N VAL A 213 -6.25 -2.07 -13.58
CA VAL A 213 -6.44 -1.14 -12.46
C VAL A 213 -7.81 -0.47 -12.57
N ILE A 214 -8.79 -0.89 -11.76
CA ILE A 214 -10.09 -0.20 -11.63
C ILE A 214 -10.04 0.65 -10.34
N CYS A 215 -10.16 1.96 -10.45
CA CYS A 215 -10.24 2.86 -9.28
C CYS A 215 -11.69 3.04 -8.82
N ILE A 216 -11.89 3.17 -7.50
CA ILE A 216 -13.23 3.33 -6.89
C ILE A 216 -13.67 4.80 -7.00
N ALA A 217 -14.25 5.19 -8.15
CA ALA A 217 -15.22 6.27 -8.38
C ALA A 217 -15.73 6.17 -9.85
N PRO A 218 -16.96 6.61 -10.19
CA PRO A 218 -17.86 5.82 -11.03
C PRO A 218 -17.43 5.68 -12.49
N LEU A 219 -17.55 4.45 -12.99
CA LEU A 219 -17.77 4.10 -14.40
C LEU A 219 -16.65 4.52 -15.38
N LYS A 220 -15.71 3.60 -15.64
CA LYS A 220 -15.58 2.85 -16.91
C LYS A 220 -14.21 2.14 -17.01
N THR A 221 -14.21 0.98 -17.66
CA THR A 221 -13.07 0.08 -17.87
C THR A 221 -12.23 0.53 -19.06
N PHE A 222 -10.92 0.81 -18.91
CA PHE A 222 -10.00 1.01 -20.06
C PHE A 222 -8.54 0.63 -19.78
N VAL A 223 -7.83 0.30 -20.86
CA VAL A 223 -6.56 -0.45 -20.95
C VAL A 223 -5.31 0.43 -20.80
N LEU A 224 -4.24 -0.12 -20.19
CA LEU A 224 -2.88 0.43 -20.21
C LEU A 224 -1.97 -0.50 -21.03
N SER A 225 -1.33 0.00 -22.09
CA SER A 225 -0.41 -0.79 -22.91
C SER A 225 1.02 -0.73 -22.39
N SER A 226 1.72 -1.85 -22.45
CA SER A 226 3.14 -1.97 -22.11
C SER A 226 4.07 -1.80 -23.31
N THR A 227 3.57 -1.32 -24.44
CA THR A 227 4.37 -1.15 -25.66
C THR A 227 4.25 0.28 -26.14
N GLY A 228 5.30 1.06 -25.90
CA GLY A 228 5.54 2.26 -26.68
C GLY A 228 5.77 1.85 -28.13
N ASN A 229 4.74 1.99 -28.95
CA ASN A 229 4.83 2.19 -30.39
C ASN A 229 3.55 2.91 -30.83
N PHE A 230 3.73 4.09 -31.45
CA PHE A 230 2.71 4.78 -32.23
C PHE A 230 2.32 3.90 -33.42
N LEU A 231 1.01 3.76 -33.67
CA LEU A 231 0.47 3.72 -35.03
C LEU A 231 -0.91 4.40 -35.01
N GLU A 232 -1.05 5.41 -35.88
CA GLU A 232 -2.33 5.96 -36.30
C GLU A 232 -3.15 4.88 -37.01
N THR A 233 -4.45 4.84 -36.73
CA THR A 233 -5.51 5.00 -37.75
C THR A 233 -6.78 5.56 -37.10
#